data_AF-A0ABD3N0P2-F1
#
_entry.id   AF-A0ABD3N0P2-F1
#
_cell.length_a   1.000
_cell.length_b   1.000
_cell.length_c   1.000
_cell.angle_alpha   90.00
_cell.angle_beta   90.00
_cell.angle_gamma   90.00
#
_symmetry.space_group_name_H-M   'P 1'
#
loop_
_entity.id
_entity.type
_entity.pdbx_description
1 polymer ?
#
loop_
_entity_poly.entity_id
_entity_poly.type
_entity_poly.pdbx_seq_one_letter_code
_entity_poly.pdbx_strand_id
1 'polypeptide(L)'
;MTEDAISNLTHHTSSKDPATSQPSRSPLTNSPSSSAPTNHPTFRSPTQKPSSRPTAKPSNGDTRWYPGTSKCLSDGKAPSWQSNLYASQTTCCINHFNWDYNNCLGIKQQPTYKWYANWIMNRCVQDCDSSEGGSCGGIVGGSYVITHNSAEACCSAHMSYMSISQCKY
;
A
#
# COMPACT_ATOMS: atom_id res chain seq x y z
N MET A 1 -3.49 -34.87 64.62
CA MET A 1 -2.51 -33.79 64.82
C MET A 1 -2.51 -32.98 63.53
N THR A 2 -3.44 -32.03 63.29
CA THR A 2 -3.44 -30.58 63.68
C THR A 2 -2.09 -29.92 63.34
N GLU A 3 -1.94 -28.75 62.69
CA GLU A 3 -2.82 -27.64 62.26
C GLU A 3 -1.99 -26.70 61.34
N ASP A 4 -2.66 -25.80 60.63
CA ASP A 4 -2.17 -24.72 59.74
C ASP A 4 -1.43 -23.54 60.43
N ALA A 5 -0.63 -22.79 59.65
CA ALA A 5 -0.40 -21.32 59.76
C ALA A 5 0.43 -20.82 58.54
N ILE A 6 -0.14 -20.10 57.55
CA ILE A 6 -0.33 -18.62 57.39
C ILE A 6 0.97 -17.79 57.27
N SER A 7 1.10 -17.01 56.18
CA SER A 7 1.46 -15.56 56.10
C SER A 7 2.02 -15.22 54.68
N ASN A 8 1.24 -14.66 53.75
CA ASN A 8 0.91 -13.23 53.48
C ASN A 8 1.78 -12.56 52.39
N LEU A 9 1.16 -12.17 51.25
CA LEU A 9 0.86 -10.78 50.79
C LEU A 9 2.00 -10.14 49.93
N THR A 10 1.80 -9.38 48.85
CA THR A 10 0.61 -8.78 48.22
C THR A 10 0.93 -8.28 46.80
N HIS A 11 -0.13 -8.12 46.01
CA HIS A 11 -0.26 -7.41 44.74
C HIS A 11 0.24 -5.96 44.76
N HIS A 12 0.71 -5.46 43.60
CA HIS A 12 0.70 -4.03 43.28
C HIS A 12 -0.12 -3.77 42.02
N THR A 13 -1.18 -2.99 42.20
CA THR A 13 -2.12 -2.50 41.20
C THR A 13 -1.68 -1.18 40.59
N SER A 14 -2.12 -0.97 39.35
CA SER A 14 -2.07 0.23 38.51
C SER A 14 -2.63 1.49 39.18
N SER A 15 -2.07 2.68 38.88
CA SER A 15 -2.85 3.93 38.80
C SER A 15 -2.08 5.09 38.13
N LYS A 16 -2.86 6.05 37.63
CA LYS A 16 -2.64 7.01 36.54
C LYS A 16 -2.63 8.46 37.09
N ASP A 17 -1.82 9.35 36.47
CA ASP A 17 -1.65 10.84 36.46
C ASP A 17 -2.65 11.78 37.22
N PRO A 18 -2.41 13.12 37.51
CA PRO A 18 -1.65 14.14 36.72
C PRO A 18 -1.03 15.43 37.40
N ALA A 19 -0.25 16.18 36.58
CA ALA A 19 -0.02 17.67 36.44
C ALA A 19 0.31 18.66 37.62
N THR A 20 1.29 19.58 37.40
CA THR A 20 1.14 21.10 37.34
C THR A 20 2.39 21.95 37.82
N SER A 21 2.93 22.79 36.92
CA SER A 21 3.55 24.17 36.97
C SER A 21 4.77 24.67 37.82
N GLN A 22 5.86 25.08 37.10
CA GLN A 22 6.69 26.37 37.07
C GLN A 22 7.18 27.11 38.36
N PRO A 23 8.05 28.19 38.31
CA PRO A 23 9.06 28.75 37.34
C PRO A 23 10.41 29.27 37.97
N SER A 24 11.40 29.76 37.18
CA SER A 24 12.23 30.97 37.48
C SER A 24 13.28 31.35 36.41
N ARG A 25 13.69 32.64 36.41
CA ARG A 25 14.29 33.48 35.34
C ARG A 25 15.83 33.64 35.35
N SER A 26 16.32 34.24 34.26
CA SER A 26 17.67 34.56 33.70
C SER A 26 18.72 35.28 34.59
N PRO A 27 19.95 35.53 34.07
CA PRO A 27 20.25 36.88 33.53
C PRO A 27 21.19 36.98 32.29
N LEU A 28 21.22 38.22 31.76
CA LEU A 28 21.82 38.74 30.53
C LEU A 28 23.34 38.96 30.57
N THR A 29 24.00 38.95 29.40
CA THR A 29 25.15 39.83 29.09
C THR A 29 25.02 40.42 27.68
N ASN A 30 25.41 41.69 27.57
CA ASN A 30 25.20 42.60 26.42
C ASN A 30 26.51 42.90 25.66
N SER A 31 26.32 43.33 24.39
CA SER A 31 27.11 44.31 23.59
C SER A 31 28.28 43.82 22.71
N PRO A 32 28.73 44.59 21.67
CA PRO A 32 27.99 45.50 20.75
C PRO A 32 28.45 45.44 19.26
N SER A 33 27.78 46.26 18.43
CA SER A 33 28.26 46.98 17.22
C SER A 33 28.51 46.26 15.88
N SER A 34 27.70 46.58 14.87
CA SER A 34 28.02 47.62 13.86
C SER A 34 27.32 47.38 12.51
N SER A 35 26.77 48.47 12.01
CA SER A 35 26.01 48.66 10.77
C SER A 35 26.79 48.25 9.52
N ALA A 36 26.14 47.50 8.61
CA ALA A 36 26.60 47.33 7.24
C ALA A 36 25.39 47.34 6.27
N PRO A 37 25.54 47.93 5.06
CA PRO A 37 24.44 48.33 4.20
C PRO A 37 23.81 47.17 3.41
N THR A 38 22.50 47.27 3.18
CA THR A 38 21.70 46.35 2.35
C THR A 38 22.11 46.44 0.88
N ASN A 39 23.04 45.59 0.46
CA ASN A 39 23.18 45.23 -0.96
C ASN A 39 22.09 44.19 -1.27
N HIS A 40 20.97 44.65 -1.83
CA HIS A 40 19.89 43.80 -2.34
C HIS A 40 20.34 43.15 -3.66
N PRO A 41 20.60 41.84 -3.71
CA PRO A 41 20.75 41.17 -4.99
C PRO A 41 19.34 40.99 -5.56
N THR A 42 19.15 41.43 -6.80
CA THR A 42 17.92 41.20 -7.56
C THR A 42 17.57 39.72 -7.52
N PHE A 43 16.48 39.36 -6.83
CA PHE A 43 15.94 38.00 -6.84
C PHE A 43 15.64 37.62 -8.29
N ARG A 44 16.48 36.75 -8.89
CA ARG A 44 16.13 36.05 -10.12
C ARG A 44 14.91 35.18 -9.81
N SER A 45 13.86 35.36 -10.59
CA SER A 45 12.67 34.52 -10.61
C SER A 45 13.06 33.03 -10.63
N PRO A 46 12.34 32.14 -9.92
CA PRO A 46 12.61 30.72 -9.98
C PRO A 46 12.44 30.24 -11.42
N THR A 47 13.51 29.69 -11.97
CA THR A 47 13.49 28.96 -13.24
C THR A 47 12.41 27.89 -13.15
N GLN A 48 11.37 28.01 -13.99
CA GLN A 48 10.47 26.89 -14.24
C GLN A 48 11.35 25.72 -14.67
N LYS A 49 11.37 24.67 -13.84
CA LYS A 49 11.91 23.36 -14.20
C LYS A 49 11.38 23.02 -15.59
N PRO A 50 12.24 22.70 -16.58
CA PRO A 50 11.75 22.23 -17.86
C PRO A 50 10.88 21.01 -17.59
N SER A 51 9.57 21.15 -17.84
CA SER A 51 8.66 20.02 -17.91
C SER A 51 9.29 19.05 -18.90
N SER A 52 9.62 17.84 -18.43
CA SER A 52 10.21 16.80 -19.25
C SER A 52 9.21 16.45 -20.35
N ARG A 53 9.33 17.15 -21.48
CA ARG A 53 8.63 16.89 -22.73
C ARG A 53 8.87 15.42 -23.06
N PRO A 54 7.84 14.57 -23.10
CA PRO A 54 8.00 13.24 -23.67
C PRO A 54 8.50 13.45 -25.09
N THR A 55 9.66 12.90 -25.42
CA THR A 55 10.26 12.98 -26.74
C THR A 55 9.25 12.39 -27.72
N ALA A 56 8.52 13.26 -28.42
CA ALA A 56 7.61 12.86 -29.48
C ALA A 56 8.45 12.26 -30.60
N LYS A 57 8.45 10.93 -30.70
CA LYS A 57 8.87 10.21 -31.89
C LYS A 57 7.85 10.53 -33.00
N PRO A 58 8.27 11.00 -34.17
CA PRO A 58 7.36 11.19 -35.28
C PRO A 58 6.99 9.80 -35.83
N SER A 59 5.71 9.46 -35.78
CA SER A 59 5.18 8.28 -36.45
C SER A 59 3.78 8.62 -36.95
N ASN A 60 3.61 8.63 -38.27
CA ASN A 60 2.31 8.63 -38.93
C ASN A 60 1.64 7.26 -38.72
N GLY A 61 1.21 6.99 -37.50
CA GLY A 61 0.37 5.87 -37.10
C GLY A 61 -0.46 6.35 -35.95
N ASP A 62 -1.77 6.20 -36.02
CA ASP A 62 -2.67 6.55 -34.93
C ASP A 62 -2.26 5.77 -33.66
N THR A 63 -1.54 6.42 -32.74
CA THR A 63 -1.20 5.89 -31.40
C THR A 63 -2.45 5.77 -30.51
N ARG A 64 -3.65 5.73 -31.10
CA ARG A 64 -4.91 5.58 -30.41
C ARG A 64 -5.03 4.15 -29.88
N TRP A 65 -5.66 4.04 -28.71
CA TRP A 65 -5.89 2.77 -28.05
C TRP A 65 -7.06 2.04 -28.70
N TYR A 66 -6.92 0.76 -28.98
CA TYR A 66 -8.00 -0.09 -29.47
C TYR A 66 -8.11 -1.37 -28.64
N PRO A 67 -9.32 -1.94 -28.47
CA PRO A 67 -9.51 -3.22 -27.79
C PRO A 67 -8.77 -4.35 -28.52
N GLY A 68 -7.88 -5.03 -27.80
CA GLY A 68 -7.35 -6.34 -28.17
C GLY A 68 -8.18 -7.47 -27.56
N THR A 69 -7.54 -8.61 -27.27
CA THR A 69 -8.21 -9.77 -26.69
C THR A 69 -8.48 -9.62 -25.18
N SER A 70 -7.51 -9.11 -24.42
CA SER A 70 -7.58 -9.00 -22.95
C SER A 70 -7.19 -7.64 -22.41
N LYS A 71 -6.69 -6.76 -23.27
CA LYS A 71 -6.26 -5.40 -22.94
C LYS A 71 -6.37 -4.51 -24.15
N CYS A 72 -6.36 -3.21 -23.91
CA CYS A 72 -6.21 -2.24 -24.98
C CYS A 72 -4.76 -2.19 -25.47
N LEU A 73 -4.59 -2.00 -26.77
CA LEU A 73 -3.30 -1.93 -27.45
C LEU A 73 -3.10 -0.54 -28.05
N SER A 74 -1.86 -0.07 -28.05
CA SER A 74 -1.43 1.18 -28.71
C SER A 74 -0.09 0.92 -29.42
N ASP A 75 -0.13 0.00 -30.37
CA ASP A 75 1.06 -0.52 -31.08
C ASP A 75 1.14 -0.05 -32.54
N GLY A 76 0.21 0.81 -32.98
CA GLY A 76 0.12 1.28 -34.37
C GLY A 76 -0.28 0.19 -35.37
N LYS A 77 -0.72 -0.98 -34.90
CA LYS A 77 -1.14 -2.12 -35.73
C LYS A 77 -2.65 -2.35 -35.68
N ALA A 78 -3.41 -1.32 -35.31
CA ALA A 78 -4.87 -1.38 -35.34
C ALA A 78 -5.34 -1.81 -36.75
N PRO A 79 -6.17 -2.86 -36.88
CA PRO A 79 -6.74 -3.24 -38.17
C PRO A 79 -7.52 -2.08 -38.79
N SER A 80 -7.58 -2.00 -40.12
CA SER A 80 -8.28 -0.91 -40.81
C SER A 80 -9.78 -0.83 -40.52
N TRP A 81 -10.41 -1.96 -40.16
CA TRP A 81 -11.82 -2.03 -39.74
C TRP A 81 -12.04 -1.61 -38.29
N GLN A 82 -10.97 -1.34 -37.53
CA GLN A 82 -11.06 -0.98 -36.13
C GLN A 82 -11.52 0.47 -35.97
N SER A 83 -12.81 0.66 -35.69
CA SER A 83 -13.41 1.99 -35.47
C SER A 83 -13.38 2.45 -34.00
N ASN A 84 -13.30 1.52 -33.04
CA ASN A 84 -13.22 1.83 -31.62
C ASN A 84 -11.78 2.23 -31.25
N LEU A 85 -11.49 3.51 -31.44
CA LEU A 85 -10.18 4.12 -31.20
C LEU A 85 -10.31 5.20 -30.13
N TYR A 86 -9.55 5.06 -29.05
CA TYR A 86 -9.63 5.90 -27.87
C TYR A 86 -8.34 6.70 -27.68
N ALA A 87 -8.47 7.92 -27.13
CA ALA A 87 -7.31 8.75 -26.81
C ALA A 87 -6.48 8.18 -25.65
N SER A 88 -7.06 7.33 -24.79
CA SER A 88 -6.39 6.77 -23.61
C SER A 88 -6.71 5.28 -23.41
N GLN A 89 -5.76 4.58 -22.77
CA GLN A 89 -5.94 3.20 -22.34
C GLN A 89 -7.13 3.07 -21.38
N THR A 90 -7.23 4.01 -20.42
CA THR A 90 -8.32 4.06 -19.44
C THR A 90 -9.69 4.09 -20.08
N THR A 91 -9.92 4.99 -21.03
CA THR A 91 -11.23 5.07 -21.71
C THR A 91 -11.51 3.78 -22.49
N CYS A 92 -10.50 3.23 -23.17
CA CYS A 92 -10.65 1.95 -23.86
C CYS A 92 -11.00 0.81 -22.89
N CYS A 93 -10.30 0.71 -21.76
CA CYS A 93 -10.55 -0.30 -20.74
C CYS A 93 -11.94 -0.16 -20.10
N ILE A 94 -12.42 1.05 -19.85
CA ILE A 94 -13.79 1.28 -19.34
C ILE A 94 -14.83 0.77 -20.34
N ASN A 95 -14.63 0.98 -21.65
CA ASN A 95 -15.63 0.62 -22.66
C ASN A 95 -15.62 -0.86 -23.05
N HIS A 96 -14.47 -1.54 -22.93
CA HIS A 96 -14.31 -2.92 -23.44
C HIS A 96 -13.94 -3.96 -22.38
N PHE A 97 -13.40 -3.51 -21.24
CA PHE A 97 -12.85 -4.38 -20.21
C PHE A 97 -13.23 -3.88 -18.81
N ASN A 98 -14.39 -3.24 -18.62
CA ASN A 98 -14.80 -2.74 -17.29
C ASN A 98 -14.83 -3.85 -16.22
N TRP A 99 -15.20 -5.06 -16.64
CA TRP A 99 -15.22 -6.28 -15.81
C TRP A 99 -13.83 -6.73 -15.36
N ASP A 100 -12.76 -6.30 -16.04
CA ASP A 100 -11.36 -6.60 -15.71
C ASP A 100 -10.46 -5.37 -15.90
N TYR A 101 -10.95 -4.22 -15.44
CA TYR A 101 -10.39 -2.91 -15.72
C TYR A 101 -8.92 -2.79 -15.28
N ASN A 102 -8.60 -3.30 -14.08
CA ASN A 102 -7.25 -3.25 -13.53
C ASN A 102 -6.27 -4.10 -14.36
N ASN A 103 -6.67 -5.29 -14.80
CA ASN A 103 -5.84 -6.12 -15.67
C ASN A 103 -5.64 -5.46 -17.04
N CYS A 104 -6.69 -4.88 -17.61
CA CYS A 104 -6.59 -4.13 -18.87
C CYS A 104 -5.58 -2.97 -18.80
N LEU A 105 -5.50 -2.29 -17.65
CA LEU A 105 -4.51 -1.25 -17.39
C LEU A 105 -3.10 -1.78 -17.04
N GLY A 106 -2.95 -3.09 -16.84
CA GLY A 106 -1.71 -3.68 -16.33
C GLY A 106 -1.40 -3.27 -14.89
N ILE A 107 -2.42 -2.87 -14.12
CA ILE A 107 -2.28 -2.60 -12.70
C ILE A 107 -2.14 -3.94 -11.98
N LYS A 108 -0.97 -4.19 -11.41
CA LYS A 108 -0.77 -5.34 -10.54
C LYS A 108 -1.61 -5.17 -9.28
N GLN A 109 -2.36 -6.21 -8.93
CA GLN A 109 -3.04 -6.26 -7.64
C GLN A 109 -2.01 -6.12 -6.52
N GLN A 110 -2.35 -5.34 -5.50
CA GLN A 110 -1.47 -5.08 -4.37
C GLN A 110 -1.73 -6.12 -3.28
N PRO A 111 -0.69 -6.59 -2.58
CA PRO A 111 -0.87 -7.51 -1.47
C PRO A 111 -1.63 -6.81 -0.34
N THR A 112 -2.61 -7.50 0.24
CA THR A 112 -3.28 -7.03 1.47
C THR A 112 -2.60 -7.52 2.74
N TYR A 113 -1.68 -8.48 2.63
CA TYR A 113 -1.03 -9.18 3.73
C TYR A 113 -1.99 -9.87 4.72
N LYS A 114 -3.26 -10.04 4.33
CA LYS A 114 -4.26 -10.81 5.05
C LYS A 114 -4.13 -12.31 4.74
N TRP A 115 -4.79 -13.14 5.51
CA TRP A 115 -4.72 -14.59 5.40
C TRP A 115 -5.94 -15.16 4.67
N TYR A 116 -5.73 -16.08 3.74
CA TYR A 116 -6.79 -16.77 3.02
C TYR A 116 -6.54 -18.28 2.98
N ALA A 117 -7.62 -19.04 2.80
CA ALA A 117 -7.54 -20.48 2.68
C ALA A 117 -7.06 -20.86 1.28
N ASN A 118 -5.86 -21.43 1.18
CA ASN A 118 -5.38 -22.09 -0.03
C ASN A 118 -5.79 -23.56 0.03
N TRP A 119 -6.86 -23.89 -0.69
CA TRP A 119 -7.45 -25.23 -0.74
C TRP A 119 -6.58 -26.27 -1.46
N ILE A 120 -5.67 -25.84 -2.32
CA ILE A 120 -4.72 -26.75 -3.00
C ILE A 120 -3.67 -27.22 -1.99
N MET A 121 -3.18 -26.30 -1.16
CA MET A 121 -2.19 -26.61 -0.12
C MET A 121 -2.83 -27.16 1.16
N ASN A 122 -4.15 -27.07 1.30
CA ASN A 122 -4.89 -27.29 2.55
C ASN A 122 -4.29 -26.50 3.72
N ARG A 123 -3.92 -25.24 3.45
CA ARG A 123 -3.31 -24.33 4.44
C ARG A 123 -3.86 -22.92 4.32
N CYS A 124 -3.85 -22.20 5.43
CA CYS A 124 -3.99 -20.76 5.42
C CYS A 124 -2.64 -20.12 5.11
N VAL A 125 -2.62 -19.31 4.07
CA VAL A 125 -1.45 -18.60 3.56
C VAL A 125 -1.77 -17.10 3.47
N GLN A 126 -0.73 -16.29 3.33
CA GLN A 126 -0.83 -14.85 3.34
C GLN A 126 -0.89 -14.30 1.92
N ASP A 127 -1.71 -13.26 1.74
CA ASP A 127 -1.89 -12.50 0.51
C ASP A 127 -0.70 -11.56 0.27
N CYS A 128 0.39 -12.16 -0.20
CA CYS A 128 1.64 -11.52 -0.59
C CYS A 128 2.27 -12.23 -1.79
N ASP A 129 3.28 -11.59 -2.41
CA ASP A 129 3.93 -12.15 -3.60
C ASP A 129 4.58 -13.50 -3.25
N SER A 130 4.27 -14.53 -4.03
CA SER A 130 4.79 -15.88 -3.78
C SER A 130 6.33 -15.97 -3.86
N SER A 131 6.98 -15.01 -4.52
CA SER A 131 8.44 -14.92 -4.57
C SER A 131 9.07 -14.46 -3.25
N GLU A 132 8.30 -13.86 -2.34
CA GLU A 132 8.77 -13.53 -0.98
C GLU A 132 9.02 -14.79 -0.14
N GLY A 133 8.40 -15.92 -0.50
CA GLY A 133 8.50 -17.17 0.24
C GLY A 133 7.79 -17.09 1.60
N GLY A 134 8.15 -17.99 2.53
CA GLY A 134 7.46 -18.08 3.82
C GLY A 134 5.95 -18.26 3.62
N SER A 135 5.14 -17.62 4.46
CA SER A 135 3.67 -17.74 4.42
C SER A 135 3.01 -17.19 3.15
N CYS A 136 3.74 -16.58 2.22
CA CYS A 136 3.16 -15.98 1.03
C CYS A 136 2.62 -17.02 0.05
N GLY A 137 1.30 -16.99 -0.15
CA GLY A 137 0.57 -17.90 -1.05
C GLY A 137 0.35 -17.37 -2.45
N GLY A 138 0.77 -16.13 -2.73
CA GLY A 138 0.41 -15.40 -3.94
C GLY A 138 -0.71 -14.39 -3.70
N ILE A 139 -0.72 -13.34 -4.52
CA ILE A 139 -1.67 -12.24 -4.41
C ILE A 139 -3.05 -12.71 -4.89
N VAL A 140 -4.05 -12.61 -4.01
CA VAL A 140 -5.44 -12.93 -4.30
C VAL A 140 -6.25 -11.68 -4.59
N GLY A 141 -7.23 -11.82 -5.47
CA GLY A 141 -8.07 -10.72 -5.91
C GLY A 141 -9.54 -11.10 -6.00
N GLY A 142 -10.41 -10.08 -5.96
CA GLY A 142 -11.85 -10.23 -6.09
C GLY A 142 -12.57 -10.37 -4.75
N SER A 143 -13.85 -9.97 -4.74
CA SER A 143 -14.70 -9.96 -3.54
C SER A 143 -15.11 -11.35 -3.04
N TYR A 144 -14.83 -12.41 -3.81
CA TYR A 144 -15.19 -13.78 -3.47
C TYR A 144 -14.15 -14.47 -2.58
N VAL A 145 -12.93 -13.92 -2.46
CA VAL A 145 -11.90 -14.47 -1.58
C VAL A 145 -12.10 -13.91 -0.17
N ILE A 146 -12.40 -14.79 0.77
CA ILE A 146 -12.56 -14.41 2.18
C ILE A 146 -11.18 -14.32 2.82
N THR A 147 -10.79 -13.10 3.20
CA THR A 147 -9.52 -12.81 3.87
C THR A 147 -9.71 -12.53 5.35
N HIS A 148 -8.72 -12.93 6.16
CA HIS A 148 -8.71 -12.82 7.62
C HIS A 148 -7.50 -12.02 8.11
N ASN A 149 -7.61 -11.40 9.28
CA ASN A 149 -6.50 -10.61 9.84
C ASN A 149 -5.35 -11.47 10.42
N SER A 150 -5.56 -12.78 10.61
CA SER A 150 -4.53 -13.70 11.09
C SER A 150 -4.70 -15.12 10.53
N ALA A 151 -3.62 -15.90 10.61
CA ALA A 151 -3.61 -17.30 10.20
C ALA A 151 -4.56 -18.15 11.06
N GLU A 152 -4.62 -17.91 12.37
CA GLU A 152 -5.53 -18.58 13.31
C GLU A 152 -6.99 -18.34 12.96
N ALA A 153 -7.35 -17.10 12.63
CA ALA A 153 -8.70 -16.74 12.24
C ALA A 153 -9.11 -17.45 10.94
N CYS A 154 -8.20 -17.44 9.95
CA CYS A 154 -8.40 -18.20 8.71
C CYS A 154 -8.59 -19.71 8.98
N CYS A 155 -7.72 -20.32 9.80
CA CYS A 155 -7.78 -21.74 10.10
C CYS A 155 -9.05 -22.12 10.85
N SER A 156 -9.47 -21.31 11.82
CA SER A 156 -10.68 -21.55 12.59
C SER A 156 -11.93 -21.44 11.71
N ALA A 157 -11.92 -20.54 10.72
CA ALA A 157 -13.05 -20.33 9.80
C ALA A 157 -13.16 -21.39 8.71
N HIS A 158 -12.03 -21.91 8.20
CA HIS A 158 -12.01 -22.71 6.97
C HIS A 158 -11.48 -24.14 7.15
N MET A 159 -10.70 -24.40 8.20
CA MET A 159 -9.94 -25.63 8.38
C MET A 159 -10.10 -26.20 9.81
N SER A 160 -11.28 -26.06 10.40
CA SER A 160 -11.56 -26.50 11.78
C SER A 160 -11.47 -28.02 11.99
N TYR A 161 -11.41 -28.80 10.92
CA TYR A 161 -11.24 -30.25 10.94
C TYR A 161 -9.80 -30.72 11.17
N MET A 162 -8.82 -29.80 11.19
CA MET A 162 -7.41 -30.10 11.47
C MET A 162 -6.87 -29.20 12.58
N SER A 163 -5.70 -29.53 13.13
CA SER A 163 -5.09 -28.69 14.16
C SER A 163 -4.67 -27.34 13.57
N ILE A 164 -4.71 -26.29 14.40
CA ILE A 164 -4.23 -24.96 14.01
C ILE A 164 -2.77 -25.01 13.53
N SER A 165 -1.93 -25.88 14.10
CA SER A 165 -0.54 -26.05 13.68
C SER A 165 -0.38 -26.67 12.29
N GLN A 166 -1.27 -27.58 11.89
CA GLN A 166 -1.24 -28.21 10.57
C GLN A 166 -1.79 -27.31 9.47
N CYS A 167 -2.74 -26.44 9.83
CA CYS A 167 -3.39 -25.52 8.90
C CYS A 167 -2.51 -24.31 8.54
N LYS A 168 -1.67 -23.82 9.44
CA LYS A 168 -0.80 -22.67 9.15
C LYS A 168 0.35 -23.06 8.23
N TYR A 169 0.80 -22.09 7.43
CA TYR A 169 2.06 -22.18 6.70
C TYR A 169 3.26 -22.06 7.65
#